data_AF-A0A1F8FIS1-F1
#
_entry.id   AF-A0A1F8FIS1-F1
#
_cell.length_a   1.000
_cell.length_b   1.000
_cell.length_c   1.000
_cell.angle_alpha   90.00
_cell.angle_beta   90.00
_cell.angle_gamma   90.00
#
_symmetry.space_group_name_H-M   'P 1'
#
loop_
_entity.id
_entity.type
_entity.pdbx_description
1 polymer ?
#
loop_
_entity_poly.entity_id
_entity_poly.type
_entity_poly.pdbx_seq_one_letter_code
_entity_poly.pdbx_strand_id
1 'polypeptide(L)'
;MAADGSGLFVKGLNGRPGVHSARWAGECASTEEIMKFTLKKMAGIPVGKRQAYMETLTVLFPPGTRHGFWDFQGILRGEIALQPSRQSF
;
A
#
# COMPACT_ATOMS: atom_id res chain seq x y z
N MET A 1 17.46 -16.52 -0.79
CA MET A 1 16.98 -15.33 -0.06
C MET A 1 15.61 -14.97 -0.60
N ALA A 2 14.65 -14.65 0.25
CA ALA A 2 13.36 -14.12 -0.18
C ALA A 2 13.20 -12.69 0.37
N ALA A 3 12.55 -11.82 -0.38
CA ALA A 3 12.20 -10.48 0.04
C ALA A 3 10.81 -10.13 -0.50
N ASP A 4 10.04 -9.36 0.26
CA ASP A 4 8.76 -8.82 -0.16
C ASP A 4 8.68 -7.31 0.11
N GLY A 5 7.88 -6.63 -0.70
CA GLY A 5 7.57 -5.22 -0.53
C GLY A 5 6.14 -4.94 -0.98
N SER A 6 5.43 -4.09 -0.26
CA SER A 6 4.06 -3.72 -0.58
C SER A 6 3.82 -2.20 -0.49
N GLY A 7 2.80 -1.74 -1.21
CA GLY A 7 2.39 -0.34 -1.23
C GLY A 7 0.91 -0.16 -1.52
N LEU A 8 0.34 0.92 -0.96
CA LEU A 8 -1.01 1.43 -1.20
C LEU A 8 -0.94 2.58 -2.20
N PHE A 9 -1.65 2.44 -3.31
CA PHE A 9 -1.69 3.43 -4.38
C PHE A 9 -3.11 3.97 -4.53
N VAL A 10 -3.29 5.27 -4.29
CA VAL A 10 -4.61 5.90 -4.32
C VAL A 10 -4.73 6.79 -5.55
N LYS A 11 -5.71 6.50 -6.41
CA LYS A 11 -5.91 7.23 -7.69
C LYS A 11 -6.13 8.72 -7.46
N GLY A 12 -6.99 9.08 -6.50
CA GLY A 12 -7.27 10.47 -6.16
C GLY A 12 -6.09 11.23 -5.54
N LEU A 13 -5.01 10.55 -5.12
CA LEU A 13 -3.77 11.15 -4.62
C LEU A 13 -2.61 10.99 -5.61
N ASN A 14 -2.90 10.81 -6.90
CA ASN A 14 -1.91 10.60 -7.96
C ASN A 14 -0.95 9.44 -7.64
N GLY A 15 -1.50 8.33 -7.13
CA GLY A 15 -0.74 7.11 -6.81
C GLY A 15 -0.03 7.14 -5.46
N ARG A 16 -0.06 8.26 -4.72
CA ARG A 16 0.50 8.31 -3.36
C ARG A 16 -0.37 7.54 -2.36
N PRO A 17 0.22 6.98 -1.27
CA PRO A 17 1.64 7.00 -0.91
C PRO A 17 2.57 6.11 -1.75
N GLY A 18 2.04 5.07 -2.40
CA GLY A 18 2.83 4.08 -3.14
C GLY A 18 3.82 3.34 -2.25
N VAL A 19 5.06 3.18 -2.70
CA VAL A 19 6.14 2.48 -1.96
C VAL A 19 6.46 3.11 -0.60
N HIS A 20 6.05 4.35 -0.34
CA HIS A 20 6.23 5.04 0.93
C HIS A 20 5.10 4.79 1.94
N SER A 21 4.25 3.78 1.70
CA SER A 21 3.05 3.51 2.51
C SER A 21 3.35 3.37 4.01
N ALA A 22 4.40 2.62 4.36
CA ALA A 22 4.80 2.39 5.75
C ALA A 22 5.33 3.66 6.46
N ARG A 23 5.67 4.71 5.71
CA ARG A 23 6.25 5.97 6.23
C ARG A 23 5.42 7.19 5.84
N TRP A 24 4.18 6.96 5.40
CA TRP A 24 3.36 8.01 4.79
C TRP A 24 3.06 9.15 5.76
N ALA A 25 2.92 8.83 7.04
CA ALA A 25 2.71 9.79 8.13
C ALA A 25 4.01 10.17 8.87
N GLY A 26 5.18 9.80 8.35
CA GLY A 26 6.49 10.00 8.99
C GLY A 26 7.21 8.69 9.31
N GLU A 27 8.48 8.79 9.70
CA GLU A 27 9.26 7.66 10.20
C GLU A 27 8.63 7.14 11.51
N CYS A 28 8.57 5.81 11.66
CA CYS A 28 7.99 5.12 12.83
C CYS A 28 6.50 5.39 13.11
N ALA A 29 5.74 5.92 12.14
CA ALA A 29 4.31 6.11 12.31
C ALA A 29 3.57 4.78 12.47
N SER A 30 2.66 4.72 13.44
CA SER A 30 1.75 3.60 13.63
C SER A 30 0.76 3.48 12.46
N THR A 31 0.19 2.28 12.28
CA THR A 31 -0.87 2.04 11.29
C THR A 31 -2.05 3.02 11.47
N GLU A 32 -2.39 3.36 12.70
CA GLU A 32 -3.47 4.29 13.03
C GLU A 32 -3.16 5.72 12.60
N GLU A 33 -1.91 6.17 12.78
CA GLU A 33 -1.44 7.47 12.29
C GLU A 33 -1.41 7.52 10.76
N ILE A 34 -0.94 6.47 10.10
CA ILE A 34 -0.93 6.35 8.64
C ILE A 34 -2.37 6.40 8.08
N MET A 35 -3.32 5.68 8.70
CA MET A 35 -4.72 5.72 8.29
C MET A 35 -5.33 7.11 8.47
N LYS A 36 -5.13 7.75 9.64
CA LYS A 36 -5.64 9.11 9.91
C LYS A 36 -5.06 10.12 8.91
N PHE A 37 -3.77 10.05 8.62
CA PHE A 37 -3.12 10.94 7.66
C PHE A 37 -3.65 10.71 6.24
N THR A 38 -3.85 9.44 5.85
CA THR A 38 -4.47 9.09 4.56
C THR A 38 -5.87 9.69 4.43
N LEU A 39 -6.73 9.50 5.44
CA LEU A 39 -8.08 10.07 5.44
C LEU A 39 -8.06 11.60 5.37
N LYS A 40 -7.15 12.26 6.10
CA LYS A 40 -6.95 13.72 6.02
C LYS A 40 -6.59 14.18 4.60
N LYS A 41 -5.68 13.47 3.92
CA LYS A 41 -5.33 13.75 2.51
C LYS A 41 -6.49 13.50 1.55
N MET A 42 -7.40 12.59 1.91
CA MET A 42 -8.56 12.23 1.12
C MET A 42 -9.80 13.10 1.39
N ALA A 43 -9.75 14.09 2.28
CA ALA A 43 -10.93 14.84 2.74
C ALA A 43 -11.68 15.59 1.61
N GLY A 44 -10.97 16.06 0.58
CA GLY A 44 -11.58 16.74 -0.57
C GLY A 44 -11.97 15.83 -1.73
N ILE A 45 -11.77 14.52 -1.62
CA ILE A 45 -11.99 13.57 -2.72
C ILE A 45 -13.37 12.91 -2.54
N PRO A 46 -14.31 13.14 -3.47
CA PRO A 46 -15.69 12.67 -3.33
C PRO A 46 -15.80 11.15 -3.47
N VAL A 47 -16.91 10.61 -2.96
CA VAL A 47 -17.33 9.22 -3.19
C VAL A 47 -17.33 8.93 -4.71
N GLY A 48 -16.89 7.73 -5.10
CA GLY A 48 -16.73 7.35 -6.50
C GLY A 48 -15.43 7.81 -7.16
N LYS A 49 -14.58 8.60 -6.48
CA LYS A 49 -13.21 8.95 -6.93
C LYS A 49 -12.10 8.46 -5.97
N ARG A 50 -12.42 7.48 -5.13
CA ARG A 50 -11.56 7.00 -4.03
C ARG A 50 -10.90 5.65 -4.33
N GLN A 51 -10.84 5.26 -5.60
CA GLN A 51 -10.23 3.99 -6.02
C GLN A 51 -8.78 3.92 -5.57
N ALA A 52 -8.42 2.78 -5.01
CA ALA A 52 -7.08 2.46 -4.57
C ALA A 52 -6.76 0.99 -4.87
N TYR A 53 -5.49 0.65 -4.84
CA TYR A 53 -5.06 -0.74 -4.82
C TYR A 53 -3.88 -0.93 -3.90
N MET A 54 -3.80 -2.10 -3.28
CA MET A 54 -2.57 -2.60 -2.71
C MET A 54 -1.85 -3.44 -3.76
N GLU A 55 -0.55 -3.23 -3.87
CA GLU A 55 0.33 -4.04 -4.69
C GLU A 55 1.43 -4.62 -3.79
N THR A 56 1.71 -5.90 -3.99
CA THR A 56 2.80 -6.62 -3.33
C THR A 56 3.67 -7.28 -4.39
N LEU A 57 4.98 -7.11 -4.27
CA LEU A 57 5.99 -7.81 -5.04
C LEU A 57 6.83 -8.68 -4.10
N THR A 58 6.97 -9.95 -4.42
CA THR A 58 7.86 -10.88 -3.70
C THR A 58 8.91 -11.38 -4.66
N VAL A 59 10.18 -11.39 -4.22
CA VAL A 59 11.32 -11.86 -5.00
C VAL A 59 12.01 -13.01 -4.28
N LEU A 60 12.29 -14.08 -5.00
CA LEU A 60 13.03 -15.25 -4.54
C LEU A 60 14.35 -15.39 -5.30
N PHE A 61 15.46 -15.28 -4.57
CA PHE A 61 16.82 -15.53 -5.04
C PHE A 61 17.27 -16.94 -4.64
N PRO A 62 17.49 -17.86 -5.59
CA PRO A 62 17.83 -19.24 -5.27
C PRO A 62 19.30 -19.36 -4.83
N PRO A 63 19.62 -20.23 -3.84
CA PRO A 63 21.00 -20.47 -3.42
C PRO A 63 21.89 -20.91 -4.59
N GLY A 64 23.17 -20.50 -4.57
CA GLY A 64 24.16 -20.91 -5.58
C GLY A 64 24.00 -20.27 -6.97
N THR A 65 23.00 -19.42 -7.16
CA THR A 65 22.72 -18.77 -8.45
C THR A 65 23.46 -17.42 -8.53
N ARG A 66 24.28 -17.23 -9.56
CA ARG A 66 24.94 -15.92 -9.82
C ARG A 66 24.08 -14.98 -10.67
N HIS A 67 23.09 -15.51 -11.39
CA HIS A 67 22.19 -14.74 -12.27
C HIS A 67 20.78 -15.31 -12.23
N GLY A 68 19.80 -14.46 -11.93
CA GLY A 68 18.37 -14.80 -11.96
C GLY A 68 17.69 -14.74 -10.59
N PHE A 69 16.43 -14.33 -10.61
CA PHE A 69 15.49 -14.35 -9.50
C PHE A 69 14.11 -14.71 -10.05
N TRP A 70 13.21 -15.16 -9.17
CA TRP A 70 11.79 -15.24 -9.48
C TRP A 70 11.06 -14.11 -8.78
N ASP A 71 10.14 -13.47 -9.48
CA ASP A 71 9.26 -12.46 -8.93
C ASP A 71 7.79 -12.89 -9.01
N PHE A 72 7.03 -12.45 -8.02
CA PHE A 72 5.61 -12.74 -7.87
C PHE A 72 4.91 -11.43 -7.52
N GLN A 73 3.89 -11.06 -8.28
CA GLN A 73 3.13 -9.83 -8.09
C GLN A 73 1.67 -10.14 -7.73
N GLY A 74 1.16 -9.43 -6.72
CA GLY A 74 -0.25 -9.46 -6.33
C GLY A 74 -0.84 -8.06 -6.31
N ILE A 75 -2.05 -7.89 -6.83
CA ILE A 75 -2.79 -6.64 -6.80
C ILE A 75 -4.18 -6.87 -6.20
N LEU A 76 -4.49 -6.14 -5.13
CA LEU A 76 -5.82 -6.10 -4.52
C LEU A 76 -6.46 -4.73 -4.76
N ARG A 77 -7.55 -4.70 -5.52
CA ARG A 77 -8.27 -3.45 -5.86
C ARG A 77 -9.39 -3.17 -4.85
N GLY A 78 -9.60 -1.90 -4.54
CA GLY A 78 -10.68 -1.45 -3.66
C GLY A 78 -10.87 0.06 -3.68
N GLU A 79 -11.51 0.58 -2.64
CA GLU A 79 -11.70 2.02 -2.44
C GLU A 79 -11.38 2.42 -1.01
N ILE A 80 -10.86 3.63 -0.82
CA ILE A 80 -10.60 4.18 0.52
C ILE A 80 -11.93 4.60 1.16
N ALA A 81 -12.25 4.06 2.33
CA ALA A 81 -13.42 4.42 3.10
C ALA A 81 -13.45 5.91 3.49
N LEU A 82 -14.63 6.40 3.90
CA LEU A 82 -14.79 7.76 4.43
C LEU A 82 -14.33 7.88 5.89
N GLN A 83 -14.42 6.80 6.65
CA GLN A 83 -14.05 6.72 8.04
C GLN A 83 -13.43 5.34 8.34
N PRO A 84 -12.61 5.21 9.40
CA PRO A 84 -12.12 3.90 9.82
C PRO A 84 -13.29 3.00 10.22
N SER A 85 -13.18 1.72 9.89
CA SER A 85 -14.06 0.69 10.42
C SER A 85 -13.21 -0.51 10.78
N ARG A 86 -13.43 -1.11 11.96
CA ARG A 86 -12.90 -2.43 12.26
C ARG A 86 -13.95 -3.43 11.80
N GLN A 87 -13.63 -4.19 10.76
CA GLN A 87 -14.34 -5.42 10.50
C GLN A 87 -13.57 -6.54 11.19
N SER A 88 -14.19 -7.14 12.20
CA SER A 88 -13.72 -8.40 12.76
C SER A 88 -14.09 -9.49 11.76
N PHE A 89 -13.11 -10.26 11.30
CA PHE A 89 -13.33 -11.50 10.54
C PHE A 89 -13.35 -12.68 11.51
#